data_AF-A0AAE3PLP4-F1
#
_entry.id   AF-A0AAE3PLP4-F1
#
_cell.length_a   1.000
_cell.length_b   1.000
_cell.length_c   1.000
_cell.angle_alpha   90.00
_cell.angle_beta   90.00
_cell.angle_gamma   90.00
#
_symmetry.space_group_name_H-M   'P 1'
#
loop_
_entity.id
_entity.type
_entity.pdbx_description
1 polymer ?
#
loop_
_entity_poly.entity_id
_entity_poly.type
_entity_poly.pdbx_seq_one_letter_code
_entity_poly.pdbx_strand_id
1 'polypeptide(L)'
;MDRRQYLMGAAAGLTGGLAGCLGRAAPRADGGRRESPLVQHGLPPTVCGEDVHEDPGIYAITDPVFGPDWDGLDVEALYLPYNGEFPVEEMTVVSVEHDGVARAYPLTILWHHEIVNDTIAGLPLIVTYCPLCRSGVVAERRVNGEPTTFAVSGLLWKAPAVYEGAAAAQNKTFGAVATGGERTQVTNNGNLVLYDYATRSYWSQILAQGICGPKADTDLTIVPSSVARYDEWLAAHPDGEVLLPPPHSKTVQDVERATE
;
A
#
# COMPACT_ATOMS: atom_id res chain seq x y z
N MET A 1 10.52 33.20 -81.38
CA MET A 1 10.10 33.86 -80.13
C MET A 1 11.13 33.47 -79.08
N ASP A 2 12.30 34.11 -79.15
CA ASP A 2 12.77 35.20 -78.24
C ASP A 2 13.18 34.65 -76.86
N ARG A 3 14.47 34.42 -76.64
CA ARG A 3 15.46 35.36 -76.03
C ARG A 3 15.17 35.68 -74.57
N ARG A 4 16.04 35.18 -73.67
CA ARG A 4 16.88 36.05 -72.83
C ARG A 4 18.05 35.29 -72.19
N GLN A 5 19.24 35.74 -72.57
CA GLN A 5 20.54 35.62 -71.90
C GLN A 5 20.50 36.53 -70.63
N TYR A 6 21.34 36.47 -69.60
CA TYR A 6 22.81 36.55 -69.57
C TYR A 6 23.34 36.53 -68.09
N LEU A 7 24.61 36.13 -67.95
CA LEU A 7 25.71 36.65 -67.07
C LEU A 7 25.60 36.49 -65.53
N MET A 8 26.48 35.69 -64.93
CA MET A 8 27.86 36.00 -64.44
C MET A 8 27.90 36.88 -63.19
N GLY A 9 28.54 36.34 -62.14
CA GLY A 9 28.98 37.08 -60.96
C GLY A 9 29.67 36.16 -59.97
N ALA A 10 30.99 36.01 -60.10
CA ALA A 10 31.86 35.48 -59.05
C ALA A 10 32.21 36.62 -58.07
N ALA A 11 32.18 36.36 -56.77
CA ALA A 11 32.97 37.10 -55.79
C ALA A 11 33.16 36.28 -54.52
N ALA A 12 34.40 36.28 -54.05
CA ALA A 12 34.91 35.53 -52.92
C ALA A 12 34.70 36.25 -51.59
N GLY A 13 34.80 35.46 -50.51
CA GLY A 13 35.39 35.88 -49.23
C GLY A 13 34.43 36.49 -48.21
N LEU A 14 34.36 35.86 -47.04
CA LEU A 14 34.65 36.49 -45.75
C LEU A 14 34.71 35.43 -44.64
N THR A 15 35.88 35.32 -44.04
CA THR A 15 36.15 34.66 -42.77
C THR A 15 35.40 35.38 -41.64
N GLY A 16 34.63 34.64 -40.85
CA GLY A 16 34.05 35.10 -39.60
C GLY A 16 34.20 34.03 -38.54
N GLY A 17 35.15 34.23 -37.61
CA GLY A 17 35.32 33.38 -36.45
C GLY A 17 34.18 33.57 -35.45
N LEU A 18 33.77 32.48 -34.82
CA LEU A 18 33.06 32.51 -33.55
C LEU A 18 33.79 31.57 -32.58
N ALA A 19 34.56 32.19 -31.70
CA ALA A 19 34.85 31.63 -30.40
C ALA A 19 33.53 31.54 -29.62
N GLY A 20 33.23 30.37 -29.07
CA GLY A 20 31.98 30.15 -28.36
C GLY A 20 32.08 28.96 -27.41
N CYS A 21 32.66 29.23 -26.24
CA CYS A 21 32.47 28.55 -24.97
C CYS A 21 32.56 27.01 -24.96
N LEU A 22 33.68 26.51 -24.44
CA LEU A 22 33.72 25.28 -23.66
C LEU A 22 32.61 25.35 -22.61
N GLY A 23 31.48 24.72 -22.91
CA GLY A 23 30.40 24.50 -21.97
C GLY A 23 30.98 23.70 -20.82
N ARG A 24 31.23 24.40 -19.71
CA ARG A 24 31.45 23.85 -18.39
C ARG A 24 30.39 22.76 -18.21
N ALA A 25 30.81 21.50 -18.20
CA ALA A 25 29.93 20.39 -17.87
C ALA A 25 29.25 20.78 -16.56
N ALA A 26 27.92 20.92 -16.63
CA ALA A 26 27.11 21.13 -15.45
C ALA A 26 27.50 20.04 -14.43
N PRO A 27 27.60 20.35 -13.13
CA PRO A 27 27.77 19.30 -12.14
C PRO A 27 26.67 18.27 -12.39
N ARG A 28 27.06 16.99 -12.49
CA ARG A 28 26.11 15.87 -12.50
C ARG A 28 25.12 16.14 -11.38
N ALA A 29 23.84 16.20 -11.72
CA ALA A 29 22.79 16.10 -10.72
C ALA A 29 23.14 14.88 -9.87
N ASP A 30 23.45 15.14 -8.60
CA ASP A 30 23.36 14.10 -7.60
C ASP A 30 21.98 13.47 -7.77
N GLY A 31 21.91 12.14 -7.81
CA GLY A 31 20.71 11.36 -8.05
C GLY A 31 19.76 11.43 -6.86
N GLY A 32 19.42 12.65 -6.44
CA GLY A 32 18.49 12.94 -5.37
C GLY A 32 17.19 12.23 -5.68
N ARG A 33 16.83 11.28 -4.81
CA ARG A 33 15.53 10.62 -4.83
C ARG A 33 14.49 11.73 -4.96
N ARG A 34 13.73 11.72 -6.06
CA ARG A 34 12.65 12.67 -6.23
C ARG A 34 11.57 12.26 -5.24
N GLU A 35 11.50 12.95 -4.12
CA GLU A 35 10.38 12.81 -3.18
C GLU A 35 9.10 13.25 -3.90
N SER A 36 8.02 12.51 -3.67
CA SER A 36 6.72 12.87 -4.25
C SER A 36 6.30 14.25 -3.75
N PRO A 37 5.75 15.13 -4.60
CA PRO A 37 5.11 16.36 -4.13
C PRO A 37 4.00 16.09 -3.09
N LEU A 38 3.35 14.93 -3.16
CA LEU A 38 2.29 14.52 -2.25
C LEU A 38 2.76 14.52 -0.79
N VAL A 39 3.97 14.01 -0.54
CA VAL A 39 4.49 13.88 0.83
C VAL A 39 4.69 15.24 1.50
N GLN A 40 5.05 16.25 0.72
CA GLN A 40 5.28 17.63 1.17
C GLN A 40 3.99 18.31 1.66
N HIS A 41 2.84 17.83 1.19
CA HIS A 41 1.53 18.34 1.59
C HIS A 41 0.92 17.56 2.76
N GLY A 42 1.49 16.40 3.13
CA GLY A 42 1.08 15.66 4.32
C GLY A 42 1.90 15.99 5.56
N LEU A 43 1.64 15.25 6.65
CA LEU A 43 2.28 15.46 7.95
C LEU A 43 2.81 14.14 8.54
N PRO A 44 4.06 14.07 9.02
CA PRO A 44 5.10 15.09 8.83
C PRO A 44 5.58 15.11 7.36
N PRO A 45 5.95 16.28 6.81
CA PRO A 45 6.50 16.36 5.45
C PRO A 45 7.91 15.76 5.37
N THR A 46 8.56 15.51 6.51
CA THR A 46 9.93 15.00 6.63
C THR A 46 10.02 13.48 6.61
N VAL A 47 8.90 12.75 6.51
CA VAL A 47 8.87 11.28 6.65
C VAL A 47 9.81 10.55 5.68
N CYS A 48 10.11 11.14 4.51
CA CYS A 48 11.03 10.54 3.54
C CYS A 48 12.50 10.51 3.98
N GLY A 49 12.86 11.34 4.96
CA GLY A 49 14.20 11.39 5.55
C GLY A 49 14.37 10.49 6.78
N GLU A 50 13.29 9.86 7.25
CA GLU A 50 13.31 8.96 8.40
C GLU A 50 13.63 7.54 7.95
N ASP A 51 14.49 6.85 8.68
CA ASP A 51 14.78 5.44 8.43
C ASP A 51 13.61 4.55 8.86
N VAL A 52 13.50 3.38 8.24
CA VAL A 52 12.60 2.32 8.72
C VAL A 52 13.08 1.87 10.10
N HIS A 53 12.17 1.72 11.06
CA HIS A 53 12.50 1.17 12.37
C HIS A 53 12.97 -0.27 12.22
N GLU A 54 14.17 -0.59 12.72
CA GLU A 54 14.76 -1.95 12.64
C GLU A 54 13.88 -3.01 13.30
N ASP A 55 13.24 -2.66 14.42
CA ASP A 55 12.25 -3.48 15.09
C ASP A 55 11.02 -2.63 15.42
N PRO A 56 10.00 -2.60 14.54
CA PRO A 56 8.79 -1.83 14.78
C PRO A 56 7.89 -2.48 15.84
N GLY A 57 8.19 -3.71 16.30
CA GLY A 57 7.34 -4.48 17.21
C GLY A 57 6.02 -4.97 16.59
N ILE A 58 5.85 -4.78 15.28
CA ILE A 58 4.66 -5.16 14.50
C ILE A 58 5.15 -5.86 13.24
N TYR A 59 4.89 -7.15 13.15
CA TYR A 59 5.47 -8.00 12.10
C TYR A 59 4.40 -8.41 11.11
N ALA A 60 4.56 -8.00 9.85
CA ALA A 60 3.63 -8.36 8.78
C ALA A 60 3.56 -9.88 8.59
N ILE A 61 2.37 -10.41 8.34
CA ILE A 61 2.18 -11.80 7.91
C ILE A 61 2.62 -11.90 6.44
N THR A 62 3.50 -12.86 6.15
CA THR A 62 4.09 -13.07 4.81
C THR A 62 3.83 -14.46 4.24
N ASP A 63 3.50 -15.43 5.09
CA ASP A 63 3.07 -16.79 4.70
C ASP A 63 1.74 -17.09 5.42
N PRO A 64 0.62 -16.52 4.93
CA PRO A 64 -0.69 -16.71 5.56
C PRO A 64 -1.22 -18.13 5.30
N VAL A 65 -1.74 -18.75 6.36
CA VAL A 65 -2.46 -20.03 6.29
C VAL A 65 -3.92 -19.78 6.57
N PHE A 66 -4.79 -20.42 5.78
CA PHE A 66 -6.24 -20.31 5.90
C PHE A 66 -6.85 -21.66 6.25
N GLY A 67 -7.99 -21.63 6.93
CA GLY A 67 -8.79 -22.81 7.26
C GLY A 67 -10.28 -22.46 7.29
N PRO A 68 -11.17 -23.47 7.42
CA PRO A 68 -12.62 -23.23 7.44
C PRO A 68 -13.06 -22.44 8.69
N ASP A 69 -12.41 -22.70 9.82
CA ASP A 69 -12.67 -22.10 11.12
C ASP A 69 -11.43 -22.19 12.00
N TRP A 70 -11.58 -21.82 13.28
CA TRP A 70 -10.54 -21.97 14.30
C TRP A 70 -10.81 -23.17 15.24
N ASP A 71 -11.72 -24.08 14.87
CA ASP A 71 -12.10 -25.18 15.75
C ASP A 71 -10.93 -26.16 15.94
N GLY A 72 -10.66 -26.49 17.19
CA GLY A 72 -9.57 -27.40 17.56
C GLY A 72 -8.17 -26.80 17.44
N LEU A 73 -8.04 -25.50 17.15
CA LEU A 73 -6.76 -24.79 17.19
C LEU A 73 -6.42 -24.34 18.62
N ASP A 74 -5.14 -24.39 18.96
CA ASP A 74 -4.60 -23.75 20.16
C ASP A 74 -4.22 -22.31 19.82
N VAL A 75 -5.14 -21.38 20.05
CA VAL A 75 -4.98 -19.97 19.67
C VAL A 75 -4.52 -19.15 20.88
N GLU A 76 -3.42 -18.41 20.72
CA GLU A 76 -2.94 -17.52 21.77
C GLU A 76 -3.98 -16.45 22.12
N ALA A 77 -4.10 -16.14 23.43
CA ALA A 77 -5.12 -15.25 23.95
C ALA A 77 -5.13 -13.88 23.24
N LEU A 78 -3.97 -13.37 22.82
CA LEU A 78 -3.89 -12.08 22.14
C LEU A 78 -4.69 -12.02 20.82
N TYR A 79 -4.88 -13.16 20.14
CA TYR A 79 -5.67 -13.24 18.91
C TYR A 79 -7.16 -13.51 19.16
N LEU A 80 -7.53 -13.83 20.39
CA LEU A 80 -8.92 -14.02 20.77
C LEU A 80 -9.60 -12.67 21.05
N PRO A 81 -10.88 -12.50 20.70
CA PRO A 81 -11.64 -11.29 21.02
C PRO A 81 -11.60 -10.99 22.51
N TYR A 82 -11.12 -9.80 22.87
CA TYR A 82 -10.94 -9.39 24.27
C TYR A 82 -10.19 -10.43 25.12
N ASN A 83 -9.10 -11.01 24.59
CA ASN A 83 -8.32 -12.04 25.25
C ASN A 83 -9.12 -13.30 25.66
N GLY A 84 -10.16 -13.62 24.91
CA GLY A 84 -11.04 -14.78 25.15
C GLY A 84 -12.27 -14.47 25.99
N GLU A 85 -12.51 -13.21 26.34
CA GLU A 85 -13.73 -12.79 27.04
C GLU A 85 -14.96 -12.76 26.13
N PHE A 86 -14.77 -12.75 24.81
CA PHE A 86 -15.83 -12.74 23.82
C PHE A 86 -15.73 -13.92 22.83
N PRO A 87 -16.86 -14.40 22.27
CA PRO A 87 -16.88 -15.51 21.32
C PRO A 87 -16.11 -15.20 20.03
N VAL A 88 -15.43 -16.21 19.48
CA VAL A 88 -14.68 -16.09 18.21
C VAL A 88 -15.62 -15.84 17.04
N GLU A 89 -16.80 -16.44 17.06
CA GLU A 89 -17.83 -16.33 16.03
C GLU A 89 -18.36 -14.90 15.89
N GLU A 90 -18.24 -14.09 16.95
CA GLU A 90 -18.68 -12.69 16.97
C GLU A 90 -17.55 -11.70 16.60
N MET A 91 -16.36 -12.18 16.25
CA MET A 91 -15.27 -11.29 15.88
C MET A 91 -15.54 -10.57 14.56
N THR A 92 -14.96 -9.38 14.41
CA THR A 92 -15.04 -8.61 13.17
C THR A 92 -13.97 -9.09 12.18
N VAL A 93 -14.36 -9.30 10.92
CA VAL A 93 -13.46 -9.69 9.83
C VAL A 93 -13.51 -8.68 8.69
N VAL A 94 -12.37 -8.46 8.05
CA VAL A 94 -12.30 -7.92 6.68
C VAL A 94 -12.51 -9.10 5.73
N SER A 95 -13.36 -8.94 4.73
CA SER A 95 -13.67 -9.95 3.73
C SER A 95 -13.23 -9.48 2.36
N VAL A 96 -12.62 -10.39 1.60
CA VAL A 96 -12.28 -10.21 0.19
C VAL A 96 -12.78 -11.42 -0.58
N GLU A 97 -13.46 -11.18 -1.70
CA GLU A 97 -13.87 -12.21 -2.63
C GLU A 97 -13.23 -11.93 -4.00
N HIS A 98 -12.61 -12.96 -4.57
CA HIS A 98 -12.01 -12.87 -5.90
C HIS A 98 -12.09 -14.23 -6.59
N ASP A 99 -12.57 -14.23 -7.84
CA ASP A 99 -12.70 -15.43 -8.68
C ASP A 99 -13.38 -16.62 -7.98
N GLY A 100 -14.40 -16.33 -7.18
CA GLY A 100 -15.19 -17.33 -6.44
C GLY A 100 -14.53 -17.87 -5.16
N VAL A 101 -13.36 -17.36 -4.79
CA VAL A 101 -12.71 -17.65 -3.51
C VAL A 101 -12.98 -16.50 -2.55
N ALA A 102 -13.51 -16.82 -1.37
CA ALA A 102 -13.79 -15.86 -0.30
C ALA A 102 -12.82 -16.07 0.87
N ARG A 103 -12.19 -14.99 1.34
CA ARG A 103 -11.30 -14.99 2.51
C ARG A 103 -11.72 -13.98 3.56
N ALA A 104 -11.66 -14.42 4.81
CA ALA A 104 -11.84 -13.57 5.98
C ALA A 104 -10.51 -13.32 6.68
N TYR A 105 -10.25 -12.06 7.03
CA TYR A 105 -9.08 -11.60 7.77
C TYR A 105 -9.56 -10.98 9.08
N PRO A 106 -9.45 -11.71 10.21
CA PRO A 106 -9.88 -11.22 11.51
C PRO A 106 -9.18 -9.93 11.93
N LEU A 107 -9.96 -8.96 12.40
CA LEU A 107 -9.41 -7.73 12.97
C LEU A 107 -8.55 -8.01 14.19
N THR A 108 -8.78 -9.10 14.93
CA THR A 108 -7.92 -9.49 16.06
C THR A 108 -6.51 -9.84 15.60
N ILE A 109 -6.33 -10.46 14.42
CA ILE A 109 -5.01 -10.70 13.83
C ILE A 109 -4.44 -9.39 13.26
N LEU A 110 -5.24 -8.67 12.46
CA LEU A 110 -4.81 -7.43 11.82
C LEU A 110 -4.45 -6.33 12.84
N TRP A 111 -5.01 -6.38 14.05
CA TRP A 111 -4.64 -5.47 15.14
C TRP A 111 -3.17 -5.62 15.56
N HIS A 112 -2.63 -6.84 15.53
CA HIS A 112 -1.26 -7.12 15.99
C HIS A 112 -0.23 -7.15 14.88
N HIS A 113 -0.66 -7.43 13.65
CA HIS A 113 0.24 -7.58 12.51
C HIS A 113 0.15 -6.45 11.48
N GLU A 114 -0.95 -5.69 11.50
CA GLU A 114 -1.30 -4.55 10.63
C GLU A 114 -1.27 -4.79 9.11
N ILE A 115 -0.58 -5.83 8.63
CA ILE A 115 -0.36 -6.18 7.23
C ILE A 115 -0.40 -7.70 7.07
N VAL A 116 -1.18 -8.16 6.10
CA VAL A 116 -1.13 -9.53 5.57
C VAL A 116 -0.79 -9.45 4.07
N ASN A 117 0.33 -10.08 3.69
CA ASN A 117 0.72 -10.27 2.30
C ASN A 117 0.16 -11.61 1.82
N ASP A 118 -0.93 -11.57 1.08
CA ASP A 118 -1.66 -12.76 0.64
C ASP A 118 -1.61 -12.91 -0.89
N THR A 119 -2.08 -14.06 -1.37
CA THR A 119 -2.41 -14.34 -2.77
C THR A 119 -3.70 -15.16 -2.84
N ILE A 120 -4.80 -14.55 -3.28
CA ILE A 120 -6.12 -15.20 -3.44
C ILE A 120 -6.37 -15.49 -4.92
N ALA A 121 -6.62 -16.74 -5.28
CA ALA A 121 -6.85 -17.15 -6.69
C ALA A 121 -5.82 -16.58 -7.70
N GLY A 122 -4.56 -16.40 -7.30
CA GLY A 122 -3.49 -15.84 -8.13
C GLY A 122 -3.37 -14.31 -8.11
N LEU A 123 -4.29 -13.60 -7.45
CA LEU A 123 -4.22 -12.16 -7.20
C LEU A 123 -3.36 -11.87 -5.96
N PRO A 124 -2.17 -11.25 -6.10
CA PRO A 124 -1.36 -10.89 -4.96
C PRO A 124 -1.99 -9.69 -4.23
N LEU A 125 -2.38 -9.90 -2.98
CA LEU A 125 -3.07 -8.91 -2.15
C LEU A 125 -2.23 -8.45 -0.99
N ILE A 126 -2.41 -7.18 -0.65
CA ILE A 126 -2.05 -6.62 0.64
C ILE A 126 -3.34 -6.23 1.36
N VAL A 127 -3.54 -6.79 2.55
CA VAL A 127 -4.63 -6.40 3.47
C VAL A 127 -4.00 -5.65 4.63
N THR A 128 -4.42 -4.41 4.85
CA THR A 128 -3.86 -3.56 5.91
C THR A 128 -4.90 -3.08 6.89
N TYR A 129 -4.51 -2.85 8.14
CA TYR A 129 -5.32 -2.18 9.15
C TYR A 129 -4.45 -1.36 10.09
N CYS A 130 -4.80 -0.09 10.29
CA CYS A 130 -4.22 0.74 11.34
C CYS A 130 -5.18 0.70 12.55
N PRO A 131 -4.84 0.03 13.66
CA PRO A 131 -5.70 -0.08 14.83
C PRO A 131 -5.96 1.28 15.51
N LEU A 132 -4.96 2.18 15.48
CA LEU A 132 -5.08 3.54 16.03
C LEU A 132 -6.03 4.42 15.20
N CYS A 133 -6.01 4.23 13.89
CA CYS A 133 -6.78 5.01 12.92
C CYS A 133 -8.18 4.42 12.68
N ARG A 134 -8.36 3.14 13.04
CA ARG A 134 -9.54 2.33 12.72
C ARG A 134 -9.89 2.34 11.24
N SER A 135 -8.86 2.33 10.40
CA SER A 135 -9.00 2.30 8.96
C SER A 135 -8.08 1.27 8.36
N GLY A 136 -8.48 0.74 7.22
CA GLY A 136 -7.63 -0.14 6.47
C GLY A 136 -8.06 -0.25 5.04
N VAL A 137 -7.19 -0.86 4.26
CA VAL A 137 -7.23 -0.87 2.81
C VAL A 137 -6.77 -2.23 2.33
N VAL A 138 -7.48 -2.77 1.34
CA VAL A 138 -7.05 -3.92 0.56
C VAL A 138 -6.64 -3.44 -0.83
N ALA A 139 -5.47 -3.83 -1.28
CA ALA A 139 -4.97 -3.48 -2.60
C ALA A 139 -4.21 -4.65 -3.24
N GLU A 140 -4.03 -4.59 -4.55
CA GLU A 140 -3.07 -5.43 -5.24
C GLU A 140 -1.64 -5.00 -4.86
N ARG A 141 -0.82 -5.93 -4.37
CA ARG A 141 0.58 -5.64 -4.01
C ARG A 141 1.52 -5.70 -5.23
N ARG A 142 1.08 -5.20 -6.39
CA ARG A 142 1.89 -5.14 -7.61
C ARG A 142 2.52 -3.77 -7.80
N VAL A 143 3.84 -3.75 -8.00
CA VAL A 143 4.59 -2.52 -8.24
C VAL A 143 5.35 -2.68 -9.56
N ASN A 144 4.90 -1.95 -10.60
CA ASN A 144 5.29 -2.16 -12.02
C ASN A 144 4.95 -3.56 -12.54
N GLY A 145 3.80 -4.11 -12.14
CA GLY A 145 3.31 -5.42 -12.59
C GLY A 145 3.85 -6.60 -11.80
N GLU A 146 4.92 -6.43 -11.03
CA GLU A 146 5.50 -7.51 -10.21
C GLU A 146 4.95 -7.49 -8.78
N PRO A 147 4.59 -8.66 -8.21
CA PRO A 147 4.21 -8.75 -6.80
C PRO A 147 5.40 -8.36 -5.90
N THR A 148 5.14 -7.55 -4.87
CA THR A 148 6.11 -7.24 -3.80
C THR A 148 5.56 -7.61 -2.43
N THR A 149 6.42 -7.61 -1.42
CA THR A 149 6.07 -7.83 -0.01
C THR A 149 6.20 -6.52 0.75
N PHE A 150 5.14 -6.15 1.47
CA PHE A 150 5.11 -4.97 2.31
C PHE A 150 5.34 -5.32 3.77
N ALA A 151 6.00 -4.41 4.49
CA ALA A 151 6.17 -4.46 5.92
C ALA A 151 5.80 -3.13 6.57
N VAL A 152 5.68 -3.15 7.90
CA VAL A 152 5.46 -1.96 8.72
C VAL A 152 6.76 -1.17 8.80
N SER A 153 6.73 0.14 8.51
CA SER A 153 7.94 0.97 8.60
C SER A 153 8.22 1.50 10.01
N GLY A 154 7.24 1.40 10.92
CA GLY A 154 7.23 2.07 12.23
C GLY A 154 6.88 3.56 12.18
N LEU A 155 6.56 4.10 10.99
CA LEU A 155 6.25 5.52 10.80
C LEU A 155 4.76 5.74 10.56
N LEU A 156 4.30 6.94 10.91
CA LEU A 156 2.95 7.41 10.62
C LEU A 156 3.01 8.62 9.69
N TRP A 157 2.09 8.69 8.74
CA TRP A 157 1.96 9.83 7.85
C TRP A 157 0.50 10.14 7.55
N LYS A 158 0.17 11.43 7.60
CA LYS A 158 -1.17 11.96 7.39
C LYS A 158 -1.27 12.65 6.05
N ALA A 159 -2.13 12.16 5.17
CA ALA A 159 -2.42 12.80 3.90
C ALA A 159 -3.11 14.18 4.09
N PRO A 160 -2.87 15.16 3.20
CA PRO A 160 -3.44 16.51 3.27
C PRO A 160 -4.97 16.51 3.37
N ALA A 161 -5.63 15.68 2.54
CA ALA A 161 -7.05 15.41 2.63
C ALA A 161 -7.38 14.09 1.91
N VAL A 162 -8.24 13.27 2.53
CA VAL A 162 -8.81 12.07 1.92
C VAL A 162 -10.32 12.22 1.97
N TYR A 163 -10.96 12.18 0.81
CA TYR A 163 -12.41 12.34 0.65
C TYR A 163 -12.97 11.12 -0.03
N GLU A 164 -13.45 10.17 0.77
CA GLU A 164 -14.09 8.96 0.26
C GLU A 164 -15.60 9.15 0.17
N GLY A 165 -16.20 8.57 -0.86
CA GLY A 165 -17.61 8.23 -0.80
C GLY A 165 -17.73 7.02 0.11
N ALA A 166 -18.42 7.13 1.25
CA ALA A 166 -18.90 5.94 1.95
C ALA A 166 -19.67 5.11 0.90
N ALA A 167 -19.21 3.91 0.56
CA ALA A 167 -19.67 3.23 -0.64
C ALA A 167 -21.20 3.15 -0.67
N ALA A 168 -21.78 3.42 -1.84
CA ALA A 168 -23.23 3.33 -2.07
C ALA A 168 -23.79 1.90 -1.82
N ALA A 169 -22.92 0.91 -1.69
CA ALA A 169 -23.28 -0.45 -1.30
C ALA A 169 -23.24 -0.64 0.23
N GLN A 170 -24.38 -0.36 0.86
CA GLN A 170 -24.80 -1.00 2.12
C GLN A 170 -23.85 -0.89 3.34
N ASN A 171 -23.33 0.29 3.69
CA ASN A 171 -22.79 0.56 5.04
C ASN A 171 -21.65 -0.37 5.54
N LYS A 172 -20.96 -1.10 4.66
CA LYS A 172 -19.97 -2.14 5.03
C LYS A 172 -18.52 -1.82 4.60
N THR A 173 -18.22 -0.56 4.30
CA THR A 173 -16.88 -0.16 3.84
C THR A 173 -15.91 0.00 5.01
N PHE A 174 -14.73 -0.58 4.86
CA PHE A 174 -13.59 -0.43 5.76
C PHE A 174 -12.89 0.92 5.51
N GLY A 175 -12.63 1.70 6.55
CA GLY A 175 -11.78 2.89 6.47
C GLY A 175 -12.46 4.25 6.23
N ALA A 176 -13.79 4.34 6.15
CA ALA A 176 -14.53 5.61 6.09
C ALA A 176 -15.66 5.66 7.12
N VAL A 177 -15.67 6.67 8.01
CA VAL A 177 -16.80 6.90 8.94
C VAL A 177 -17.82 7.80 8.26
N ALA A 178 -19.07 7.34 8.14
CA ALA A 178 -20.17 8.12 7.55
C ALA A 178 -20.79 9.08 8.58
N THR A 179 -20.74 10.38 8.30
CA THR A 179 -21.68 11.36 8.85
C THR A 179 -22.34 12.12 7.70
N GLY A 180 -23.23 11.43 6.98
CA GLY A 180 -24.08 12.02 5.92
C GLY A 180 -23.36 12.28 4.60
N GLY A 181 -24.00 11.91 3.48
CA GLY A 181 -23.50 12.21 2.12
C GLY A 181 -23.37 13.73 1.92
N GLU A 182 -22.37 14.25 1.22
CA GLU A 182 -21.74 13.79 -0.01
C GLU A 182 -20.23 14.07 0.13
N ARG A 183 -19.42 13.01 0.24
CA ARG A 183 -17.98 13.01 0.60
C ARG A 183 -17.70 13.39 2.06
N THR A 184 -17.31 12.41 2.87
CA THR A 184 -16.85 12.64 4.24
C THR A 184 -15.33 12.63 4.26
N GLN A 185 -14.74 13.57 5.00
CA GLN A 185 -13.30 13.55 5.24
C GLN A 185 -12.98 12.38 6.18
N VAL A 186 -11.96 11.59 5.85
CA VAL A 186 -11.45 10.55 6.75
C VAL A 186 -10.79 11.23 7.95
N THR A 187 -11.39 11.07 9.14
CA THR A 187 -10.79 11.49 10.42
C THR A 187 -9.73 10.47 10.85
N ASN A 188 -8.74 10.90 11.64
CA ASN A 188 -7.62 10.05 12.07
C ASN A 188 -6.80 9.40 10.93
N ASN A 189 -6.67 10.08 9.80
CA ASN A 189 -5.94 9.60 8.62
C ASN A 189 -4.40 9.68 8.74
N GLY A 190 -3.87 9.75 9.96
CA GLY A 190 -2.44 9.64 10.26
C GLY A 190 -2.07 8.16 10.28
N ASN A 191 -2.04 7.58 9.08
CA ASN A 191 -2.01 6.14 8.88
C ASN A 191 -0.59 5.58 8.90
N LEU A 192 -0.55 4.25 9.07
CA LEU A 192 0.64 3.44 8.87
C LEU A 192 1.31 3.79 7.54
N VAL A 193 2.62 3.97 7.59
CA VAL A 193 3.47 3.99 6.41
C VAL A 193 3.97 2.58 6.14
N LEU A 194 3.65 2.07 4.96
CA LEU A 194 4.10 0.76 4.51
C LEU A 194 5.48 0.91 3.87
N TYR A 195 6.32 -0.11 4.05
CA TYR A 195 7.62 -0.19 3.39
C TYR A 195 7.65 -1.37 2.42
N ASP A 196 8.07 -1.09 1.20
CA ASP A 196 8.37 -2.09 0.17
C ASP A 196 9.88 -2.27 0.10
N TYR A 197 10.39 -3.39 0.63
CA TYR A 197 11.82 -3.68 0.64
C TYR A 197 12.41 -3.87 -0.76
N ALA A 198 11.63 -4.36 -1.73
CA ALA A 198 12.11 -4.61 -3.07
C ALA A 198 12.43 -3.32 -3.83
N THR A 199 11.59 -2.29 -3.65
CA THR A 199 11.81 -0.97 -4.30
C THR A 199 12.40 0.09 -3.39
N ARG A 200 12.50 -0.18 -2.09
CA ARG A 200 12.92 0.77 -1.05
C ARG A 200 12.08 2.05 -1.05
N SER A 201 10.77 1.87 -1.11
CA SER A 201 9.79 2.97 -1.19
C SER A 201 8.83 2.93 -0.01
N TYR A 202 8.38 4.11 0.41
CA TYR A 202 7.37 4.28 1.45
C TYR A 202 6.02 4.55 0.80
N TRP A 203 4.98 3.98 1.37
CA TRP A 203 3.63 4.04 0.81
C TRP A 203 2.63 4.47 1.89
N SER A 204 1.72 5.36 1.52
CA SER A 204 0.57 5.70 2.35
C SER A 204 -0.41 4.54 2.29
N GLN A 205 -0.71 3.94 3.44
CA GLN A 205 -1.72 2.88 3.56
C GLN A 205 -3.08 3.36 3.02
N ILE A 206 -3.56 4.51 3.48
CA ILE A 206 -4.94 4.96 3.21
C ILE A 206 -5.14 5.42 1.76
N LEU A 207 -4.10 5.96 1.13
CA LEU A 207 -4.15 6.33 -0.29
C LEU A 207 -3.80 5.18 -1.22
N ALA A 208 -3.21 4.09 -0.68
CA ALA A 208 -2.56 3.04 -1.44
C ALA A 208 -1.59 3.59 -2.50
N GLN A 209 -0.80 4.61 -2.12
CA GLN A 209 0.06 5.35 -3.04
C GLN A 209 1.46 5.54 -2.47
N GLY A 210 2.48 5.44 -3.32
CA GLY A 210 3.87 5.69 -2.96
C GLY A 210 4.11 7.16 -2.65
N ILE A 211 4.66 7.46 -1.48
CA ILE A 211 4.92 8.83 -0.99
C ILE A 211 6.41 9.18 -0.95
N CYS A 212 7.29 8.19 -0.86
CA CYS A 212 8.73 8.41 -0.87
C CYS A 212 9.48 7.30 -1.62
N GLY A 213 10.68 7.63 -2.12
CA GLY A 213 11.57 6.68 -2.77
C GLY A 213 11.24 6.46 -4.26
N PRO A 214 11.83 5.43 -4.88
CA PRO A 214 11.74 5.19 -6.33
C PRO A 214 10.33 4.98 -6.89
N LYS A 215 9.33 4.71 -6.04
CA LYS A 215 7.93 4.51 -6.41
C LYS A 215 6.98 5.59 -5.89
N ALA A 216 7.53 6.75 -5.54
CA ALA A 216 6.77 7.98 -5.34
C ALA A 216 5.75 8.22 -6.49
N ASP A 217 4.55 8.68 -6.15
CA ASP A 217 3.42 8.96 -7.08
C ASP A 217 2.89 7.73 -7.84
N THR A 218 3.24 6.52 -7.40
CA THR A 218 2.70 5.27 -7.96
C THR A 218 1.52 4.80 -7.14
N ASP A 219 0.40 4.49 -7.78
CA ASP A 219 -0.79 3.95 -7.14
C ASP A 219 -0.77 2.41 -7.13
N LEU A 220 -1.24 1.82 -6.03
CA LEU A 220 -1.68 0.44 -5.98
C LEU A 220 -3.16 0.38 -6.37
N THR A 221 -3.56 -0.72 -7.00
CA THR A 221 -4.97 -0.93 -7.36
C THR A 221 -5.75 -1.37 -6.13
N ILE A 222 -6.72 -0.56 -5.70
CA ILE A 222 -7.62 -0.90 -4.59
C ILE A 222 -8.49 -2.09 -4.99
N VAL A 223 -8.58 -3.07 -4.09
CA VAL A 223 -9.44 -4.25 -4.25
C VAL A 223 -10.67 -4.07 -3.37
N PRO A 224 -11.90 -4.23 -3.92
CA PRO A 224 -13.12 -4.17 -3.12
C PRO A 224 -13.07 -5.14 -1.94
N SER A 225 -13.42 -4.64 -0.77
CA SER A 225 -13.47 -5.41 0.47
C SER A 225 -14.65 -4.93 1.32
N SER A 226 -15.07 -5.78 2.26
CA SER A 226 -16.18 -5.48 3.17
C SER A 226 -15.83 -5.84 4.61
N VAL A 227 -16.48 -5.22 5.57
CA VAL A 227 -16.41 -5.61 6.99
C VAL A 227 -17.70 -6.32 7.39
N ALA A 228 -17.58 -7.40 8.15
CA ALA A 228 -18.70 -8.14 8.69
C ALA A 228 -18.35 -8.77 10.05
N ARG A 229 -19.37 -9.23 10.77
CA ARG A 229 -19.18 -10.17 11.88
C ARG A 229 -18.91 -11.57 11.31
N TYR A 230 -18.06 -12.35 11.96
CA TYR A 230 -17.53 -13.59 11.40
C TYR A 230 -18.62 -14.65 11.17
N ASP A 231 -19.55 -14.84 12.11
CA ASP A 231 -20.71 -15.71 11.97
C ASP A 231 -21.57 -15.39 10.73
N GLU A 232 -21.86 -14.11 10.50
CA GLU A 232 -22.65 -13.61 9.37
C GLU A 232 -21.90 -13.81 8.06
N TRP A 233 -20.59 -13.60 8.09
CA TRP A 233 -19.73 -13.85 6.94
C TRP A 233 -19.68 -15.33 6.58
N LEU A 234 -19.51 -16.21 7.56
CA LEU A 234 -19.44 -17.66 7.37
C LEU A 234 -20.79 -18.22 6.88
N ALA A 235 -21.90 -17.71 7.38
CA ALA A 235 -23.24 -18.06 6.87
C ALA A 235 -23.44 -17.66 5.41
N ALA A 236 -22.83 -16.56 4.97
CA ALA A 236 -22.88 -16.10 3.57
C ALA A 236 -21.85 -16.81 2.66
N HIS A 237 -20.74 -17.31 3.22
CA HIS A 237 -19.64 -17.95 2.51
C HIS A 237 -19.29 -19.29 3.18
N PRO A 238 -20.13 -20.33 3.05
CA PRO A 238 -19.92 -21.61 3.74
C PRO A 238 -18.66 -22.34 3.31
N ASP A 239 -18.15 -22.07 2.10
CA ASP A 239 -16.89 -22.60 1.57
C ASP A 239 -15.72 -21.60 1.72
N GLY A 240 -15.95 -20.47 2.40
CA GLY A 240 -14.93 -19.45 2.62
C GLY A 240 -13.91 -19.88 3.68
N GLU A 241 -12.69 -19.35 3.58
CA GLU A 241 -11.63 -19.65 4.53
C GLU A 241 -11.25 -18.42 5.37
N VAL A 242 -10.99 -18.60 6.66
CA VAL A 242 -10.52 -17.58 7.59
C VAL A 242 -9.02 -17.70 7.81
N LEU A 243 -8.32 -16.56 7.91
CA LEU A 243 -6.91 -16.52 8.25
C LEU A 243 -6.68 -17.14 9.63
N LEU A 244 -5.72 -18.05 9.72
CA LEU A 244 -5.27 -18.66 10.97
C LEU A 244 -4.17 -17.81 11.60
N PRO A 245 -4.20 -17.55 12.91
CA PRO A 245 -3.17 -16.74 13.57
C PRO A 245 -1.82 -17.47 13.60
N PRO A 246 -0.70 -16.76 13.79
CA PRO A 246 0.54 -17.38 14.23
C PRO A 246 0.33 -18.31 15.44
N PRO A 247 1.08 -19.42 15.53
CA PRO A 247 2.20 -19.80 14.66
C PRO A 247 1.77 -20.52 13.36
N HIS A 248 0.47 -20.66 13.06
CA HIS A 248 0.02 -21.30 11.82
C HIS A 248 0.42 -20.48 10.59
N SER A 249 0.12 -19.18 10.61
CA SER A 249 0.66 -18.20 9.65
C SER A 249 2.03 -17.70 10.10
N LYS A 250 2.95 -17.44 9.17
CA LYS A 250 4.29 -16.91 9.50
C LYS A 250 4.41 -15.41 9.25
N THR A 251 5.18 -14.77 10.11
CA THR A 251 5.53 -13.36 10.02
C THR A 251 6.88 -13.17 9.33
N VAL A 252 7.19 -11.92 8.96
CA VAL A 252 8.54 -11.55 8.48
C VAL A 252 9.65 -11.97 9.45
N GLN A 253 9.40 -11.92 10.76
CA GLN A 253 10.39 -12.28 11.78
C GLN A 253 10.71 -13.78 11.78
N ASP A 254 9.71 -14.63 11.51
CA ASP A 254 9.89 -16.08 11.43
C ASP A 254 10.72 -16.48 10.21
N VAL A 255 10.60 -15.74 9.11
CA VAL A 255 11.38 -15.95 7.89
C VAL A 255 12.85 -15.56 8.13
N GLU A 256 13.09 -14.42 8.77
CA GLU A 256 14.46 -13.96 9.08
C GLU A 256 15.18 -14.96 10.01
N ARG A 257 14.54 -15.39 11.10
CA ARG A 257 15.09 -16.39 12.03
C ARG A 257 15.37 -17.75 11.39
N ALA A 258 14.66 -18.13 10.33
CA ALA A 258 14.89 -19.38 9.63
C ALA A 258 16.10 -19.32 8.67
N THR A 259 16.61 -18.13 8.38
CA THR A 259 17.77 -17.90 7.49
C THR A 259 19.09 -17.68 8.23
N GLU A 260 19.06 -17.61 9.56
CA GLU A 260 20.22 -17.54 10.47
C GLU A 260 20.71 -18.94 10.89
#